data_AF-B5IHB4-F1
#
_entry.id   AF-B5IHB4-F1
#
_cell.length_a   1.000
_cell.length_b   1.000
_cell.length_c   1.000
_cell.angle_alpha   90.00
_cell.angle_beta   90.00
_cell.angle_gamma   90.00
#
_symmetry.space_group_name_H-M   'P 1'
#
loop_
_entity.id
_entity.type
_entity.pdbx_description
1 polymer ?
#
loop_
_entity_poly.entity_id
_entity_poly.type
_entity_poly.pdbx_seq_one_letter_code
_entity_poly.pdbx_strand_id
1 'polypeptide(L)'
;MKLFASTLTIYTYKSDEDIRKKLNNEEVEKFLEGMEYAGEFDKLLIFSDYSNEEFERTIKELSYEEQELFAKLVEKIGNFKLIKVNLTNYDESYRIMYRAMDDHISSHIQEEDVDIKLNVSCGHKLGSLALYLATMNVVHKKEYYSHLSIRRGTKLSVDAYHAEKGIIEKLPTMNFESQENKEWEEMLKTLKTPKTLEEFKKEIRENADRAIAYFKNHKYIEMKDGKVQLTERGKVLVEFLDKIK
;
A
#
# COMPACT_ATOMS: atom_id res chain seq x y z
N MET A 1 -0.08 -12.65 6.93
CA MET A 1 -1.20 -11.70 7.01
C MET A 1 -1.43 -10.98 5.69
N LYS A 2 -2.62 -11.13 5.11
CA LYS A 2 -3.17 -10.26 4.08
C LYS A 2 -4.12 -9.25 4.73
N LEU A 3 -3.86 -7.97 4.55
CA LEU A 3 -4.63 -6.87 5.12
C LEU A 3 -5.30 -6.07 3.99
N PHE A 4 -6.61 -5.93 4.05
CA PHE A 4 -7.33 -4.95 3.24
C PHE A 4 -7.63 -3.70 4.08
N ALA A 5 -7.24 -2.53 3.57
CA ALA A 5 -7.47 -1.24 4.22
C ALA A 5 -8.14 -0.26 3.26
N SER A 6 -9.18 0.41 3.73
CA SER A 6 -9.95 1.39 2.95
C SER A 6 -10.56 2.46 3.86
N THR A 7 -10.96 3.56 3.26
CA THR A 7 -11.91 4.51 3.83
C THR A 7 -13.34 4.13 3.43
N LEU A 8 -14.33 4.60 4.18
CA LEU A 8 -15.76 4.49 3.85
C LEU A 8 -16.53 5.63 4.50
N THR A 9 -17.37 6.34 3.73
CA THR A 9 -18.25 7.38 4.27
C THR A 9 -19.72 7.17 3.87
N ILE A 10 -20.60 7.99 4.45
CA ILE A 10 -22.00 8.13 4.07
C ILE A 10 -22.25 9.62 3.86
N TYR A 11 -22.73 9.99 2.67
CA TYR A 11 -23.13 11.35 2.36
C TYR A 11 -24.56 11.59 2.87
N THR A 12 -24.74 12.65 3.66
CA THR A 12 -26.01 12.98 4.35
C THR A 12 -26.60 14.32 3.91
N TYR A 13 -26.25 14.82 2.73
CA TYR A 13 -26.72 16.11 2.21
C TYR A 13 -28.25 16.15 2.08
N LYS A 14 -28.93 16.89 2.96
CA LYS A 14 -30.40 17.00 2.96
C LYS A 14 -30.97 17.92 1.87
N SER A 15 -30.15 18.84 1.37
CA SER A 15 -30.57 19.86 0.40
C SER A 15 -30.58 19.36 -1.05
N ASP A 16 -29.93 18.23 -1.34
CA ASP A 16 -29.81 17.68 -2.69
C ASP A 16 -29.83 16.14 -2.62
N GLU A 17 -31.04 15.58 -2.67
CA GLU A 17 -31.26 14.14 -2.53
C GLU A 17 -30.64 13.34 -3.69
N ASP A 18 -30.73 13.85 -4.92
CA ASP A 18 -30.25 13.16 -6.11
C ASP A 18 -28.72 13.07 -6.11
N ILE A 19 -28.03 14.17 -5.78
CA ILE A 19 -26.56 14.15 -5.63
C ILE A 19 -26.17 13.22 -4.49
N ARG A 20 -26.86 13.28 -3.34
CA ARG A 20 -26.57 12.41 -2.20
C ARG A 20 -26.68 10.92 -2.57
N LYS A 21 -27.78 10.51 -3.20
CA LYS A 21 -28.00 9.13 -3.67
C LYS A 21 -26.91 8.69 -4.63
N LYS A 22 -26.60 9.53 -5.62
CA LYS A 22 -25.53 9.25 -6.59
C LYS A 22 -24.19 9.02 -5.91
N LEU A 23 -23.78 9.92 -5.00
CA LEU A 23 -22.51 9.82 -4.28
C LEU A 23 -22.46 8.59 -3.37
N ASN A 24 -23.56 8.26 -2.68
CA ASN A 24 -23.65 7.06 -1.87
C ASN A 24 -23.56 5.78 -2.72
N ASN A 25 -24.20 5.76 -3.88
CA ASN A 25 -24.07 4.64 -4.82
C ASN A 25 -22.63 4.48 -5.31
N GLU A 26 -22.01 5.57 -5.77
CA GLU A 26 -20.60 5.57 -6.20
C GLU A 26 -19.65 5.12 -5.07
N GLU A 27 -19.89 5.57 -3.84
CA GLU A 27 -19.08 5.18 -2.67
C GLU A 27 -19.13 3.66 -2.42
N VAL A 28 -20.34 3.08 -2.44
CA VAL A 28 -20.55 1.64 -2.21
C VAL A 28 -19.98 0.81 -3.37
N GLU A 29 -20.20 1.23 -4.61
CA GLU A 29 -19.63 0.58 -5.81
C GLU A 29 -18.10 0.54 -5.73
N LYS A 30 -17.45 1.69 -5.48
CA LYS A 30 -15.99 1.79 -5.37
C LYS A 30 -15.44 0.92 -4.24
N PHE A 31 -16.15 0.85 -3.11
CA PHE A 31 -15.74 0.02 -1.99
C PHE A 31 -15.79 -1.46 -2.35
N LEU A 32 -16.89 -1.91 -2.95
CA LEU A 32 -17.09 -3.31 -3.34
C LEU A 32 -16.14 -3.74 -4.45
N GLU A 33 -15.97 -2.92 -5.50
CA GLU A 33 -14.99 -3.16 -6.57
C GLU A 33 -13.58 -3.26 -5.99
N GLY A 34 -13.23 -2.34 -5.08
CA GLY A 34 -11.92 -2.36 -4.44
C GLY A 34 -11.69 -3.58 -3.57
N MET A 35 -12.72 -4.04 -2.85
CA MET A 35 -12.67 -5.25 -2.03
C MET A 35 -12.58 -6.52 -2.89
N GLU A 36 -13.31 -6.58 -4.00
CA GLU A 36 -13.25 -7.70 -4.95
C GLU A 36 -11.86 -7.81 -5.59
N TYR A 37 -11.28 -6.67 -6.00
CA TYR A 37 -9.91 -6.64 -6.53
C TYR A 37 -8.85 -7.05 -5.48
N ALA A 38 -9.06 -6.73 -4.20
CA ALA A 38 -8.17 -7.16 -3.11
C ALA A 38 -8.08 -8.69 -2.99
N GLY A 39 -9.16 -9.39 -3.37
CA GLY A 39 -9.29 -10.84 -3.22
C GLY A 39 -9.45 -11.25 -1.76
N GLU A 40 -8.85 -12.37 -1.38
CA GLU A 40 -8.92 -12.89 -0.01
C GLU A 40 -7.97 -12.13 0.93
N PHE A 41 -8.47 -11.71 2.09
CA PHE A 41 -7.72 -11.05 3.15
C PHE A 41 -8.04 -11.63 4.54
N ASP A 42 -7.04 -11.63 5.44
CA ASP A 42 -7.15 -12.13 6.81
C ASP A 42 -7.67 -11.04 7.77
N LYS A 43 -7.36 -9.78 7.45
CA LYS A 43 -7.67 -8.60 8.26
C LYS A 43 -8.27 -7.50 7.40
N LEU A 44 -9.15 -6.73 8.04
CA LEU A 44 -9.90 -5.64 7.43
C LEU A 44 -9.81 -4.40 8.32
N LEU A 45 -9.38 -3.28 7.75
CA LEU A 45 -9.38 -1.97 8.39
C LEU A 45 -10.20 -0.98 7.57
N ILE A 46 -11.32 -0.53 8.16
CA ILE A 46 -12.18 0.47 7.54
C ILE A 46 -12.19 1.72 8.39
N PHE A 47 -11.72 2.82 7.81
CA PHE A 47 -11.72 4.14 8.45
C PHE A 47 -12.94 4.94 7.98
N SER A 48 -13.70 5.50 8.91
CA SER A 48 -14.97 6.16 8.59
C SER A 48 -15.22 7.39 9.47
N ASP A 49 -16.01 8.34 8.98
CA ASP A 49 -16.54 9.46 9.78
C ASP A 49 -17.44 8.99 10.94
N TYR A 50 -17.83 7.72 10.92
CA TYR A 50 -18.79 7.12 11.83
C TYR A 50 -18.17 5.95 12.61
N SER A 51 -18.57 5.81 13.88
CA SER A 51 -18.51 4.52 14.57
C SER A 51 -19.58 3.56 14.03
N ASN A 52 -19.50 2.26 14.34
CA ASN A 52 -20.50 1.27 13.89
C ASN A 52 -21.95 1.69 14.23
N GLU A 53 -22.22 2.10 15.47
CA GLU A 53 -23.56 2.52 15.89
C GLU A 53 -24.05 3.78 15.16
N GLU A 54 -23.16 4.74 14.93
CA GLU A 54 -23.48 5.96 14.18
C GLU A 54 -23.74 5.64 12.72
N PHE A 55 -22.95 4.74 12.11
CA PHE A 55 -23.10 4.30 10.73
C PHE A 55 -24.46 3.63 10.52
N GLU A 56 -24.82 2.67 11.38
CA GLU A 56 -26.12 1.99 11.34
C GLU A 56 -27.29 2.95 11.56
N ARG A 57 -27.16 3.91 12.49
CA ARG A 57 -28.19 4.93 12.72
C ARG A 57 -28.34 5.83 11.49
N THR A 58 -27.23 6.30 10.92
CA THR A 58 -27.24 7.18 9.75
C THR A 58 -27.86 6.49 8.54
N ILE A 59 -27.58 5.20 8.31
CA ILE A 59 -28.23 4.42 7.24
C ILE A 59 -29.76 4.45 7.39
N LYS A 60 -30.28 4.24 8.61
CA LYS A 60 -31.74 4.22 8.87
C LYS A 60 -32.42 5.57 8.60
N GLU A 61 -31.66 6.66 8.51
CA GLU A 61 -32.17 8.00 8.18
C GLU A 61 -32.15 8.28 6.65
N LEU A 62 -31.54 7.41 5.84
CA LEU A 62 -31.51 7.53 4.38
C LEU A 62 -32.79 6.99 3.74
N SER A 63 -32.93 7.17 2.42
CA SER A 63 -34.03 6.57 1.67
C SER A 63 -33.97 5.04 1.68
N TYR A 64 -35.12 4.39 1.44
CA TYR A 64 -35.22 2.92 1.42
C TYR A 64 -34.22 2.26 0.45
N GLU A 65 -34.02 2.85 -0.73
CA GLU A 65 -33.08 2.37 -1.73
C GLU A 65 -31.63 2.38 -1.22
N GLU A 66 -31.22 3.46 -0.54
CA GLU A 66 -29.88 3.55 0.04
C GLU A 66 -29.71 2.63 1.24
N GLN A 67 -30.77 2.42 2.03
CA GLN A 67 -30.76 1.44 3.10
C GLN A 67 -30.48 0.03 2.56
N GLU A 68 -31.13 -0.39 1.47
CA GLU A 68 -30.86 -1.68 0.83
C GLU A 68 -29.44 -1.76 0.27
N LEU A 69 -28.95 -0.67 -0.34
CA LEU A 69 -27.58 -0.59 -0.87
C LEU A 69 -26.53 -0.81 0.24
N PHE A 70 -26.63 -0.07 1.34
CA PHE A 70 -25.69 -0.21 2.46
C PHE A 70 -25.89 -1.52 3.23
N ALA A 71 -27.11 -2.07 3.29
CA ALA A 71 -27.34 -3.39 3.89
C ALA A 71 -26.57 -4.49 3.12
N LYS A 72 -26.58 -4.46 1.78
CA LYS A 72 -25.78 -5.37 0.95
C LYS A 72 -24.28 -5.20 1.17
N LEU A 73 -23.82 -3.96 1.35
CA LEU A 73 -22.43 -3.68 1.70
C LEU A 73 -22.07 -4.32 3.04
N VAL A 74 -22.86 -4.07 4.09
CA VAL A 74 -22.65 -4.61 5.44
C VAL A 74 -22.65 -6.14 5.43
N GLU A 75 -23.58 -6.76 4.71
CA GLU A 75 -23.64 -8.22 4.55
C GLU A 75 -22.36 -8.78 3.90
N LYS A 76 -21.87 -8.14 2.83
CA LYS A 76 -20.64 -8.56 2.15
C LYS A 76 -19.38 -8.38 3.00
N ILE A 77 -19.29 -7.30 3.76
CA ILE A 77 -18.13 -7.04 4.62
C ILE A 77 -18.16 -8.00 5.85
N GLY A 78 -19.35 -8.42 6.29
CA GLY A 78 -19.51 -9.33 7.42
C GLY A 78 -19.34 -8.61 8.77
N ASN A 79 -18.68 -9.25 9.74
CA ASN A 79 -18.44 -8.67 11.06
C ASN A 79 -17.22 -7.72 11.02
N PHE A 80 -17.45 -6.43 10.77
CA PHE A 80 -16.39 -5.42 10.73
C PHE A 80 -16.49 -4.40 11.85
N LYS A 81 -15.35 -3.76 12.13
CA LYS A 81 -15.26 -2.63 13.04
C LYS A 81 -14.80 -1.40 12.28
N LEU A 82 -15.61 -0.36 12.29
CA LEU A 82 -15.22 0.95 11.81
C LEU A 82 -14.28 1.62 12.81
N ILE A 83 -13.20 2.18 12.30
CA ILE A 83 -12.32 3.05 13.05
C ILE A 83 -12.76 4.48 12.75
N LYS A 84 -13.40 5.11 13.75
CA LYS A 84 -13.89 6.48 13.61
C LYS A 84 -12.73 7.46 13.45
N VAL A 85 -12.77 8.25 12.38
CA VAL A 85 -11.81 9.31 12.04
C VAL A 85 -12.55 10.44 11.35
N ASN A 86 -12.08 11.68 11.44
CA ASN A 86 -12.64 12.76 10.64
C ASN A 86 -11.97 12.79 9.25
N LEU A 87 -12.57 12.17 8.24
CA LEU A 87 -12.01 12.03 6.90
C LEU A 87 -11.87 13.38 6.16
N THR A 88 -12.50 14.44 6.65
CA THR A 88 -12.34 15.80 6.13
C THR A 88 -11.16 16.55 6.75
N ASN A 89 -10.59 16.04 7.84
CA ASN A 89 -9.42 16.61 8.51
C ASN A 89 -8.20 15.70 8.30
N TYR A 90 -7.28 16.17 7.45
CA TYR A 90 -6.07 15.43 7.10
C TYR A 90 -5.20 15.08 8.31
N ASP A 91 -4.85 16.04 9.16
CA ASP A 91 -3.90 15.84 10.27
C ASP A 91 -4.46 14.85 11.31
N GLU A 92 -5.75 14.97 11.61
CA GLU A 92 -6.44 14.08 12.53
C GLU A 92 -6.55 12.66 11.96
N SER A 93 -7.04 12.53 10.72
CA SER A 93 -7.12 11.25 10.01
C SER A 93 -5.77 10.55 9.94
N TYR A 94 -4.74 11.28 9.49
CA TYR A 94 -3.38 10.75 9.34
C TYR A 94 -2.88 10.16 10.66
N ARG A 95 -3.00 10.89 11.77
CA ARG A 95 -2.51 10.44 13.08
C ARG A 95 -3.20 9.17 13.55
N ILE A 96 -4.52 9.06 13.36
CA ILE A 96 -5.28 7.89 13.82
C ILE A 96 -5.00 6.69 12.90
N MET A 97 -5.04 6.90 11.58
CA MET A 97 -4.75 5.87 10.58
C MET A 97 -3.33 5.33 10.76
N TYR A 98 -2.35 6.21 10.97
CA TYR A 98 -0.96 5.81 11.23
C TYR A 98 -0.87 4.85 12.40
N ARG A 99 -1.47 5.18 13.56
CA ARG A 99 -1.44 4.31 14.74
C ARG A 99 -2.12 2.98 14.49
N ALA A 100 -3.32 2.98 13.90
CA ALA A 100 -4.06 1.75 13.64
C ALA A 100 -3.31 0.81 12.67
N MET A 101 -2.72 1.37 11.61
CA MET A 101 -1.88 0.63 10.67
C MET A 101 -0.62 0.10 11.34
N ASP A 102 0.05 0.93 12.14
CA ASP A 102 1.26 0.58 12.87
C ASP A 102 1.04 -0.57 13.85
N ASP A 103 -0.03 -0.50 14.64
CA ASP A 103 -0.41 -1.54 15.59
C ASP A 103 -0.65 -2.87 14.88
N HIS A 104 -1.34 -2.87 13.74
CA HIS A 104 -1.62 -4.09 12.97
C HIS A 104 -0.37 -4.65 12.28
N ILE A 105 0.49 -3.80 11.75
CA ILE A 105 1.69 -4.26 11.04
C ILE A 105 2.76 -4.75 12.03
N SER A 106 3.02 -3.98 13.10
CA SER A 106 4.00 -4.30 14.13
C SER A 106 3.78 -5.69 14.73
N SER A 107 2.53 -6.08 14.96
CA SER A 107 2.22 -7.36 15.60
C SER A 107 2.44 -8.58 14.69
N HIS A 108 2.56 -8.40 13.37
CA HIS A 108 2.66 -9.51 12.42
C HIS A 108 3.99 -9.52 11.64
N ILE A 109 4.62 -8.36 11.43
CA ILE A 109 5.83 -8.23 10.61
C ILE A 109 7.02 -9.05 11.13
N GLN A 110 7.03 -9.38 12.42
CA GLN A 110 8.05 -10.24 13.03
C GLN A 110 7.76 -11.74 12.83
N GLU A 111 6.51 -12.12 12.58
CA GLU A 111 6.04 -13.50 12.63
C GLU A 111 5.82 -14.08 11.22
N GLU A 112 5.32 -13.28 10.28
CA GLU A 112 4.88 -13.72 8.96
C GLU A 112 4.97 -12.64 7.87
N ASP A 113 4.67 -13.01 6.62
CA ASP A 113 4.57 -12.07 5.50
C ASP A 113 3.36 -11.15 5.65
N VAL A 114 3.52 -9.90 5.24
CA VAL A 114 2.48 -8.87 5.29
C VAL A 114 2.19 -8.35 3.89
N ASP A 115 1.00 -8.63 3.34
CA ASP A 115 0.53 -8.05 2.09
C ASP A 115 -0.62 -7.08 2.35
N ILE A 116 -0.45 -5.81 1.99
CA ILE A 116 -1.43 -4.75 2.24
C ILE A 116 -2.08 -4.35 0.92
N LYS A 117 -3.38 -4.59 0.81
CA LYS A 117 -4.25 -4.07 -0.25
C LYS A 117 -4.88 -2.77 0.22
N LEU A 118 -4.51 -1.66 -0.42
CA LEU A 118 -4.92 -0.33 -0.02
C LEU A 118 -5.85 0.30 -1.06
N ASN A 119 -7.15 0.33 -0.77
CA ASN A 119 -8.13 1.00 -1.61
C ASN A 119 -8.23 2.48 -1.20
N VAL A 120 -7.83 3.39 -2.10
CA VAL A 120 -7.85 4.84 -1.85
C VAL A 120 -8.99 5.56 -2.61
N SER A 121 -10.01 4.82 -3.03
CA SER A 121 -11.08 5.32 -3.91
C SER A 121 -12.27 5.92 -3.17
N CYS A 122 -12.45 5.48 -1.92
CA CYS A 122 -13.62 5.76 -1.10
C CYS A 122 -13.37 6.94 -0.15
N GLY A 123 -14.45 7.47 0.42
CA GLY A 123 -14.42 8.52 1.41
C GLY A 123 -13.99 9.87 0.84
N HIS A 124 -13.68 10.78 1.75
CA HIS A 124 -13.19 12.10 1.37
C HIS A 124 -11.74 12.02 0.89
N LYS A 125 -11.41 12.78 -0.18
CA LYS A 125 -10.06 12.82 -0.77
C LYS A 125 -8.95 13.07 0.25
N LEU A 126 -9.21 13.91 1.26
CA LEU A 126 -8.25 14.18 2.33
C LEU A 126 -8.01 12.95 3.21
N GLY A 127 -9.06 12.20 3.53
CA GLY A 127 -8.99 10.93 4.25
C GLY A 127 -8.25 9.85 3.45
N SER A 128 -8.53 9.71 2.15
CA SER A 128 -7.83 8.74 1.28
C SER A 128 -6.34 9.09 1.15
N LEU A 129 -6.01 10.38 1.02
CA LEU A 129 -4.63 10.86 1.05
C LEU A 129 -3.94 10.59 2.40
N ALA A 130 -4.64 10.83 3.50
CA ALA A 130 -4.15 10.55 4.84
C ALA A 130 -3.87 9.05 5.03
N LEU A 131 -4.77 8.17 4.58
CA LEU A 131 -4.61 6.72 4.63
C LEU A 131 -3.40 6.26 3.82
N TYR A 132 -3.24 6.79 2.61
CA TYR A 132 -2.09 6.51 1.76
C TYR A 132 -0.78 6.89 2.48
N LEU A 133 -0.64 8.15 2.90
CA LEU A 133 0.58 8.64 3.53
C LEU A 133 0.87 7.98 4.89
N ALA A 134 -0.17 7.70 5.67
CA ALA A 134 -0.04 6.96 6.92
C ALA A 134 0.55 5.57 6.67
N THR A 135 -0.01 4.82 5.71
CA THR A 135 0.49 3.50 5.32
C THR A 135 1.93 3.60 4.85
N MET A 136 2.26 4.58 3.99
CA MET A 136 3.63 4.79 3.51
C MET A 136 4.61 5.01 4.65
N ASN A 137 4.29 5.90 5.59
CA ASN A 137 5.20 6.21 6.69
C ASN A 137 5.39 5.03 7.65
N VAL A 138 4.33 4.24 7.88
CA VAL A 138 4.43 3.04 8.71
C VAL A 138 5.35 2.00 8.07
N VAL A 139 5.14 1.66 6.79
CA VAL A 139 5.97 0.63 6.13
C VAL A 139 7.43 1.06 5.93
N HIS A 140 7.71 2.36 5.95
CA HIS A 140 9.08 2.90 5.87
C HIS A 140 9.79 3.01 7.23
N LYS A 141 9.21 2.51 8.33
CA LYS A 141 9.90 2.48 9.63
C LYS A 141 11.17 1.65 9.57
N LYS A 142 12.29 2.25 10.03
CA LYS A 142 13.62 1.59 10.08
C LYS A 142 13.61 0.25 10.82
N GLU A 143 12.77 0.13 11.84
CA GLU A 143 12.59 -1.09 12.63
C GLU A 143 12.11 -2.26 11.77
N TYR A 144 11.13 -2.02 10.89
CA TYR A 144 10.59 -3.07 10.00
C TYR A 144 11.61 -3.53 8.98
N TYR A 145 12.41 -2.63 8.41
CA TYR A 145 13.54 -3.01 7.55
C TYR A 145 14.56 -3.90 8.28
N SER A 146 14.80 -3.61 9.57
CA SER A 146 15.72 -4.41 10.38
C SER A 146 15.19 -5.83 10.53
N HIS A 147 13.89 -5.98 10.85
CA HIS A 147 13.22 -7.29 10.95
C HIS A 147 13.23 -8.06 9.62
N LEU A 148 12.82 -7.40 8.54
CA LEU A 148 12.81 -7.99 7.20
C LEU A 148 14.22 -8.47 6.83
N SER A 149 15.27 -7.69 7.09
CA SER A 149 16.64 -8.08 6.72
C SER A 149 17.23 -9.28 7.47
N ILE A 150 16.64 -9.70 8.59
CA ILE A 150 17.14 -10.82 9.40
C ILE A 150 16.56 -12.16 8.92
N ARG A 151 15.36 -12.17 8.32
CA ARG A 151 14.65 -13.39 7.92
C ARG A 151 14.71 -13.58 6.41
N ARG A 152 15.27 -14.71 5.96
CA ARG A 152 15.15 -15.12 4.55
C ARG A 152 13.68 -15.37 4.22
N GLY A 153 13.16 -14.65 3.23
CA GLY A 153 11.84 -14.87 2.66
C GLY A 153 10.70 -14.10 3.30
N THR A 154 10.94 -13.23 4.30
CA THR A 154 9.87 -12.38 4.84
C THR A 154 9.67 -11.14 3.96
N LYS A 155 8.43 -10.89 3.58
CA LYS A 155 8.02 -9.81 2.68
C LYS A 155 6.98 -8.90 3.31
N LEU A 156 7.13 -7.60 3.05
CA LEU A 156 6.09 -6.60 3.22
C LEU A 156 5.76 -6.00 1.85
N SER A 157 4.54 -6.17 1.37
CA SER A 157 4.05 -5.50 0.15
C SER A 157 2.93 -4.53 0.45
N VAL A 158 2.91 -3.42 -0.28
CA VAL A 158 1.79 -2.50 -0.36
C VAL A 158 1.36 -2.37 -1.81
N ASP A 159 0.14 -2.81 -2.10
CA ASP A 159 -0.54 -2.69 -3.39
C ASP A 159 -1.67 -1.69 -3.23
N ALA A 160 -1.39 -0.43 -3.54
CA ALA A 160 -2.35 0.66 -3.47
C ALA A 160 -3.02 0.90 -4.83
N TYR A 161 -4.32 1.17 -4.84
CA TYR A 161 -5.08 1.32 -6.07
C TYR A 161 -6.32 2.18 -5.89
N HIS A 162 -6.80 2.67 -7.03
CA HIS A 162 -8.06 3.38 -7.18
C HIS A 162 -9.00 2.54 -8.06
N ALA A 163 -10.17 2.20 -7.55
CA ALA A 163 -11.27 1.49 -8.19
C ALA A 163 -12.39 2.48 -8.51
N GLU A 164 -12.77 2.58 -9.77
CA GLU A 164 -13.92 3.37 -10.19
C GLU A 164 -14.51 2.83 -11.50
N LYS A 165 -15.82 2.53 -11.49
CA LYS A 165 -16.60 2.14 -12.68
C LYS A 165 -15.99 0.94 -13.40
N GLY A 166 -15.58 -0.07 -12.63
CA GLY A 166 -14.96 -1.29 -13.13
C GLY A 166 -13.51 -1.13 -13.61
N ILE A 167 -12.88 0.04 -13.41
CA ILE A 167 -11.48 0.29 -13.72
C ILE A 167 -10.67 0.26 -12.42
N ILE A 168 -9.62 -0.57 -12.39
CA ILE A 168 -8.63 -0.59 -11.31
C ILE A 168 -7.34 0.09 -11.80
N GLU A 169 -7.11 1.30 -11.32
CA GLU A 169 -5.88 2.04 -11.52
C GLU A 169 -4.90 1.76 -10.38
N LYS A 170 -3.80 1.07 -10.69
CA LYS A 170 -2.78 0.72 -9.69
C LYS A 170 -1.81 1.88 -9.49
N LEU A 171 -1.56 2.21 -8.22
CA LEU A 171 -0.41 3.02 -7.84
C LEU A 171 0.84 2.14 -7.79
N PRO A 172 2.06 2.72 -7.81
CA PRO A 172 3.29 1.94 -7.74
C PRO A 172 3.30 1.00 -6.52
N THR A 173 3.32 -0.31 -6.78
CA THR A 173 3.44 -1.33 -5.73
C THR A 173 4.81 -1.21 -5.07
N MET A 174 4.83 -1.10 -3.74
CA MET A 174 6.07 -1.11 -2.99
C MET A 174 6.27 -2.49 -2.37
N ASN A 175 7.41 -3.10 -2.69
CA ASN A 175 7.83 -4.36 -2.09
C ASN A 175 9.05 -4.06 -1.21
N PHE A 176 8.87 -4.28 0.09
CA PHE A 176 9.92 -4.25 1.09
C PHE A 176 10.21 -5.70 1.43
N GLU A 177 11.14 -6.28 0.68
CA GLU A 177 11.62 -7.63 0.94
C GLU A 177 12.88 -7.54 1.79
N SER A 178 13.14 -8.57 2.61
CA SER A 178 14.51 -8.87 3.02
C SER A 178 15.39 -8.76 1.78
N GLN A 179 16.22 -7.73 1.68
CA GLN A 179 17.14 -7.55 0.57
C GLN A 179 17.82 -8.88 0.29
N GLU A 180 17.46 -9.48 -0.84
CA GLU A 180 18.09 -10.68 -1.33
C GLU A 180 19.55 -10.31 -1.58
N ASN A 181 20.39 -10.63 -0.60
CA ASN A 181 21.83 -10.47 -0.64
C ASN A 181 22.33 -8.99 -0.63
N LYS A 182 22.21 -8.32 0.53
CA LYS A 182 22.84 -7.01 0.82
C LYS A 182 24.29 -6.90 0.33
N GLU A 183 25.06 -7.98 0.45
CA GLU A 183 26.43 -8.04 -0.02
C GLU A 183 26.54 -7.81 -1.53
N TRP A 184 25.57 -8.32 -2.32
CA TRP A 184 25.50 -8.08 -3.75
C TRP A 184 24.99 -6.68 -4.05
N GLU A 185 23.95 -6.19 -3.37
CA GLU A 185 23.44 -4.85 -3.63
C GLU A 185 24.49 -3.75 -3.35
N GLU A 186 25.36 -3.90 -2.35
CA GLU A 186 26.50 -2.99 -2.14
C GLU A 186 27.46 -2.98 -3.35
N MET A 187 27.54 -4.05 -4.13
CA MET A 187 28.35 -4.10 -5.34
C MET A 187 27.83 -3.16 -6.43
N LEU A 188 26.54 -2.77 -6.43
CA LEU A 188 26.01 -1.78 -7.38
C LEU A 188 26.68 -0.41 -7.23
N LYS A 189 27.27 -0.11 -6.07
CA LYS A 189 28.04 1.13 -5.84
C LYS A 189 29.27 1.21 -6.73
N THR A 190 29.81 0.09 -7.21
CA THR A 190 30.95 0.11 -8.14
C THR A 190 30.53 0.54 -9.55
N LEU A 191 29.22 0.54 -9.86
CA LEU A 191 28.64 0.90 -11.15
C LEU A 191 28.11 2.35 -11.21
N LYS A 192 28.57 3.24 -10.31
CA LYS A 192 28.25 4.69 -10.37
C LYS A 192 28.64 5.33 -11.71
N THR A 193 29.60 4.74 -12.41
CA THR A 193 29.96 5.09 -13.79
C THR A 193 29.70 3.89 -14.73
N PRO A 194 29.22 4.12 -15.97
CA PRO A 194 29.04 3.04 -16.96
C PRO A 194 30.36 2.34 -17.29
N LYS A 195 30.36 1.00 -17.25
CA LYS A 195 31.55 0.16 -17.46
C LYS A 195 31.26 -0.97 -18.44
N THR A 196 32.28 -1.55 -19.04
CA THR A 196 32.11 -2.80 -19.78
C THR A 196 31.73 -3.94 -18.85
N LEU A 197 31.12 -4.99 -19.40
CA LEU A 197 30.73 -6.16 -18.61
C LEU A 197 31.94 -6.84 -17.96
N GLU A 198 33.08 -6.89 -18.65
CA GLU A 198 34.33 -7.48 -18.13
C GLU A 198 34.92 -6.67 -16.98
N GLU A 199 34.94 -5.33 -17.09
CA GLU A 199 35.36 -4.45 -15.99
C GLU A 199 34.48 -4.65 -14.77
N PHE A 200 33.16 -4.73 -14.96
CA PHE A 200 32.23 -4.92 -13.87
C PHE A 200 32.40 -6.28 -13.20
N LYS A 201 32.53 -7.37 -13.98
CA LYS A 201 32.80 -8.72 -13.46
C LYS A 201 34.08 -8.78 -12.61
N LYS A 202 35.13 -8.09 -13.06
CA LYS A 202 36.42 -8.06 -12.36
C LYS A 202 36.33 -7.35 -10.99
N GLU A 203 35.46 -6.36 -10.86
CA GLU A 203 35.29 -5.61 -9.61
C GLU A 203 34.48 -6.36 -8.56
N ILE A 204 33.43 -7.08 -8.98
CA ILE A 204 32.57 -7.84 -8.07
C ILE A 204 33.14 -9.20 -7.65
N ARG A 205 34.18 -9.69 -8.36
CA ARG A 205 35.03 -10.86 -8.06
C ARG A 205 34.28 -12.18 -7.88
N GLU A 206 33.63 -12.39 -6.74
CA GLU A 206 32.98 -13.65 -6.38
C GLU A 206 31.51 -13.66 -6.79
N ASN A 207 31.04 -14.79 -7.34
CA ASN A 207 29.67 -14.96 -7.81
C ASN A 207 29.21 -13.91 -8.85
N ALA A 208 30.15 -13.31 -9.60
CA ALA A 208 29.90 -12.21 -10.54
C ALA A 208 28.73 -12.46 -11.49
N ASP A 209 28.67 -13.64 -12.13
CA ASP A 209 27.59 -13.96 -13.06
C ASP A 209 26.22 -14.09 -12.38
N ARG A 210 26.19 -14.62 -11.15
CA ARG A 210 24.95 -14.72 -10.35
C ARG A 210 24.49 -13.36 -9.85
N ALA A 211 25.41 -12.52 -9.38
CA ALA A 211 25.12 -11.15 -8.98
C ALA A 211 24.62 -10.31 -10.17
N ILE A 212 25.26 -10.41 -11.34
CA ILE A 212 24.82 -9.71 -12.55
C ILE A 212 23.44 -10.20 -13.00
N ALA A 213 23.18 -11.52 -12.98
CA ALA A 213 21.87 -12.06 -13.30
C ALA A 213 20.80 -11.55 -12.32
N TYR A 214 21.13 -11.51 -11.02
CA TYR A 214 20.30 -10.94 -9.98
C TYR A 214 19.97 -9.47 -10.25
N PHE A 215 20.97 -8.61 -10.53
CA PHE A 215 20.75 -7.20 -10.81
C PHE A 215 19.91 -6.95 -12.07
N LYS A 216 20.08 -7.80 -13.11
CA LYS A 216 19.25 -7.75 -14.33
C LYS A 216 17.80 -8.11 -14.04
N ASN A 217 17.57 -9.22 -13.32
CA ASN A 217 16.22 -9.68 -12.98
C ASN A 217 15.44 -8.62 -12.16
N HIS A 218 16.14 -7.92 -11.27
CA HIS A 218 15.58 -6.85 -10.44
C HIS A 218 15.55 -5.49 -11.13
N LYS A 219 15.98 -5.40 -12.40
CA LYS A 219 16.02 -4.17 -13.20
C LYS A 219 16.87 -3.06 -12.57
N TYR A 220 17.93 -3.40 -11.85
CA TYR A 220 18.87 -2.43 -11.28
C TYR A 220 19.93 -1.98 -12.28
N ILE A 221 20.26 -2.84 -13.25
CA ILE A 221 21.23 -2.55 -14.30
C ILE A 221 20.64 -2.80 -15.68
N GLU A 222 21.18 -2.10 -16.67
CA GLU A 222 20.87 -2.28 -18.08
C GLU A 222 22.14 -2.23 -18.94
N MET A 223 22.04 -2.76 -20.16
CA MET A 223 23.08 -2.62 -21.18
C MET A 223 22.73 -1.45 -22.10
N LYS A 224 23.59 -0.45 -22.18
CA LYS A 224 23.46 0.67 -23.11
C LYS A 224 24.82 0.99 -23.73
N ASP A 225 24.85 1.13 -25.05
CA ASP A 225 26.07 1.47 -25.81
C ASP A 225 27.26 0.54 -25.49
N GLY A 226 26.99 -0.76 -25.33
CA GLY A 226 28.00 -1.77 -25.00
C GLY A 226 28.50 -1.75 -23.55
N LYS A 227 27.91 -0.91 -22.69
CA LYS A 227 28.27 -0.77 -21.28
C LYS A 227 27.11 -1.17 -20.36
N VAL A 228 27.47 -1.75 -19.22
CA VAL A 228 26.58 -1.94 -18.08
C VAL A 228 26.47 -0.61 -17.34
N GLN A 229 25.25 -0.18 -17.05
CA GLN A 229 24.99 1.02 -16.24
C GLN A 229 23.78 0.82 -15.33
N LEU A 230 23.65 1.66 -14.30
CA LEU A 230 22.49 1.67 -13.41
C LEU A 230 21.25 2.20 -14.14
N THR A 231 20.12 1.53 -13.95
CA THR A 231 18.79 2.09 -14.27
C THR A 231 18.41 3.15 -13.24
N GLU A 232 17.30 3.88 -13.45
CA GLU A 232 16.80 4.82 -12.45
C GLU A 232 16.51 4.14 -11.10
N ARG A 233 15.95 2.93 -11.13
CA ARG A 233 15.74 2.10 -9.94
C ARG A 233 17.07 1.74 -9.26
N GLY A 234 18.09 1.38 -10.03
CA GLY A 234 19.43 1.06 -9.51
C GLY A 234 20.10 2.27 -8.85
N LYS A 235 19.97 3.47 -9.45
CA LYS A 235 20.49 4.72 -8.86
C LYS A 235 19.82 5.03 -7.52
N VAL A 236 18.48 4.96 -7.46
CA VAL A 236 17.73 5.21 -6.22
C VAL A 236 18.16 4.22 -5.12
N LEU A 237 18.36 2.94 -5.46
CA LEU A 237 18.88 1.96 -4.50
C LEU A 237 20.29 2.32 -4.02
N VAL A 238 21.21 2.69 -4.91
CA VAL A 238 22.56 3.12 -4.53
C VAL A 238 22.55 4.34 -3.62
N GLU A 239 21.74 5.35 -3.95
CA GLU A 239 21.56 6.55 -3.11
C GLU A 239 20.99 6.22 -1.74
N PHE A 240 20.03 5.30 -1.68
CA PHE A 240 19.44 4.81 -0.43
C PHE A 240 20.48 4.08 0.43
N LEU A 241 21.25 3.16 -0.16
CA LEU A 241 22.33 2.43 0.52
C LEU A 241 23.44 3.35 1.05
N ASP A 242 23.66 4.51 0.41
CA ASP A 242 24.63 5.51 0.88
C ASP A 242 24.08 6.35 2.07
N LYS A 243 22.75 6.45 2.23
CA LYS A 243 22.09 7.22 3.32
C LYS A 243 21.84 6.44 4.61
N ILE A 244 21.90 5.10 4.58
CA ILE A 244 21.56 4.24 5.73
C ILE A 244 22.80 3.83 6.55
N LYS A 245 24.00 4.11 6.04
CA LYS A 245 25.26 4.05 6.80
C LYS A 245 25.43 5.32 7.64
#